data_AF-A0A7C3QXJ9-F1
#
_entry.id   AF-A0A7C3QXJ9-F1
#
_cell.length_a   1.000
_cell.length_b   1.000
_cell.length_c   1.000
_cell.angle_alpha   90.00
_cell.angle_beta   90.00
_cell.angle_gamma   90.00
#
_symmetry.space_group_name_H-M   'P 1'
#
loop_
_entity.id
_entity.type
_entity.pdbx_description
1 polymer ?
#
loop_
_entity_poly.entity_id
_entity_poly.type
_entity_poly.pdbx_seq_one_letter_code
_entity_poly.pdbx_strand_id
1 'polypeptide(L)'
;MIKGFLNIPWFGWAIPAVVIAVTFTFIWPHKAVTTRSGLRHFSVRWGHPLTWYLLAVSFLLRGLSPTLNGIANLTAMTGGLTYLLFLIMTFVVK
;
A
#
# COMPACT_ATOMS: atom_id res chain seq x y z
N MET A 1 3.69 -12.21 21.23
CA MET A 1 3.45 -11.53 19.94
C MET A 1 2.92 -12.53 18.94
N ILE A 2 1.87 -12.20 18.20
CA ILE A 2 1.35 -13.03 17.11
C ILE A 2 2.44 -13.11 16.04
N LYS A 3 3.03 -14.30 15.86
CA LYS A 3 4.02 -14.54 14.80
C LYS A 3 3.32 -14.39 13.45
N GLY A 4 3.93 -13.62 12.56
CA GLY A 4 3.43 -13.35 11.22
C GLY A 4 4.23 -14.08 10.15
N PHE A 5 4.30 -13.45 8.98
CA PHE A 5 5.01 -13.99 7.82
C PHE A 5 6.51 -14.18 8.10
N LEU A 6 7.08 -15.30 7.61
CA LEU A 6 8.49 -15.69 7.80
C LEU A 6 8.96 -15.73 9.26
N ASN A 7 8.07 -16.09 10.21
CA ASN A 7 8.32 -16.08 11.65
C ASN A 7 8.63 -14.70 12.26
N ILE A 8 8.48 -13.62 11.50
CA ILE A 8 8.63 -12.25 11.99
C ILE A 8 7.27 -11.77 12.51
N PRO A 9 7.19 -11.10 13.68
CA PRO A 9 5.95 -10.51 14.17
C PRO A 9 5.32 -9.56 13.13
N TRP A 10 3.99 -9.50 13.07
CA TRP A 10 3.30 -8.61 12.11
C TRP A 10 3.72 -7.15 12.19
N PHE A 11 4.04 -6.66 13.39
CA PHE A 11 4.60 -5.31 13.58
C PHE A 11 5.94 -5.09 12.87
N GLY A 12 6.77 -6.13 12.74
CA GLY A 12 8.02 -6.08 11.99
C GLY A 12 7.80 -5.83 10.49
N TRP A 13 6.64 -6.23 9.95
CA TRP A 13 6.26 -5.95 8.57
C TRP A 13 5.53 -4.61 8.39
N ALA A 14 4.86 -4.11 9.43
CA ALA A 14 4.23 -2.80 9.41
C ALA A 14 5.24 -1.66 9.27
N ILE A 15 6.39 -1.74 9.96
CA ILE A 15 7.43 -0.72 9.93
C ILE A 15 7.93 -0.42 8.50
N PRO A 16 8.48 -1.40 7.74
CA PRO A 16 8.97 -1.13 6.39
C PRO A 16 7.83 -0.69 5.46
N ALA A 17 6.62 -1.22 5.63
CA ALA A 17 5.46 -0.78 4.85
C ALA A 17 5.16 0.71 5.04
N VAL A 18 5.18 1.21 6.28
CA VAL A 18 5.01 2.64 6.58
C VAL A 18 6.16 3.46 5.99
N VAL A 19 7.41 3.02 6.15
CA VAL A 19 8.58 3.74 5.60
C VAL A 19 8.46 3.92 4.09
N ILE A 20 8.06 2.87 3.36
CA ILE A 20 7.87 2.93 1.92
C ILE A 20 6.70 3.87 1.59
N ALA A 21 5.58 3.77 2.30
CA ALA A 21 4.41 4.64 2.08
C ALA A 21 4.76 6.12 2.22
N VAL A 22 5.48 6.49 3.29
CA VAL A 22 5.93 7.87 3.56
C VAL A 22 6.92 8.35 2.49
N THR A 23 7.89 7.51 2.13
CA THR A 23 8.89 7.83 1.10
C THR A 23 8.24 8.16 -0.24
N PHE A 24 7.30 7.34 -0.70
CA PHE A 24 6.57 7.58 -1.96
C PHE A 24 5.54 8.71 -1.86
N THR A 25 5.12 9.05 -0.63
CA THR A 25 4.25 10.21 -0.40
C THR A 25 5.01 11.52 -0.56
N PHE A 26 6.21 11.65 0.03
CA PHE A 26 6.90 12.96 0.16
C PHE A 26 8.20 13.11 -0.64
N ILE A 27 8.96 12.02 -0.85
CA ILE A 27 10.34 12.10 -1.35
C ILE A 27 10.42 11.81 -2.86
N TRP A 28 9.63 10.85 -3.37
CA TRP A 28 9.78 10.40 -4.76
C TRP A 28 9.33 11.46 -5.78
N PRO A 29 10.18 11.84 -6.77
CA PRO A 29 9.92 12.97 -7.65
C PRO A 29 8.82 12.71 -8.69
N HIS A 30 7.90 13.68 -8.85
CA HIS A 30 6.69 13.58 -9.69
C HIS A 30 6.79 14.16 -11.10
N LYS A 31 8.00 14.52 -11.57
CA LYS A 31 8.19 15.26 -12.83
C LYS A 31 7.64 14.54 -14.08
N ALA A 32 7.49 13.22 -14.05
CA ALA A 32 6.93 12.44 -15.16
C ALA A 32 5.38 12.30 -15.13
N VAL A 33 4.73 12.79 -14.06
CA VAL A 33 3.28 12.66 -13.84
C VAL A 33 2.52 13.95 -14.17
N THR A 34 3.23 15.08 -14.33
CA THR A 34 2.66 16.41 -14.59
C THR A 34 2.07 16.60 -15.98
N THR A 35 2.38 15.70 -16.92
CA THR A 35 1.83 15.71 -18.29
C THR A 35 0.58 14.84 -18.45
N ARG A 36 0.09 14.23 -17.36
CA ARG A 36 -1.04 13.27 -17.37
C ARG A 36 -2.32 13.94 -16.86
N SER A 37 -3.46 13.71 -17.51
CA SER A 37 -4.73 14.32 -17.09
C SER A 37 -5.48 13.52 -16.01
N GLY A 38 -6.14 14.24 -15.11
CA GLY A 38 -7.23 13.76 -14.24
C GLY A 38 -6.94 12.50 -13.41
N LEU A 39 -7.81 11.49 -13.57
CA LEU A 39 -7.80 10.24 -12.80
C LEU A 39 -6.48 9.46 -12.91
N ARG A 40 -5.78 9.56 -14.04
CA ARG A 40 -4.49 8.90 -14.25
C ARG A 40 -3.40 9.54 -13.41
N HIS A 41 -3.36 10.87 -13.34
CA HIS A 41 -2.43 11.58 -12.45
C HIS A 41 -2.64 11.15 -11.01
N PHE A 42 -3.89 11.14 -10.54
CA PHE A 42 -4.23 10.73 -9.18
C PHE A 42 -3.81 9.28 -8.89
N SER A 43 -4.17 8.35 -9.78
CA SER A 43 -3.87 6.92 -9.60
C SER A 43 -2.36 6.64 -9.57
N VAL A 44 -1.59 7.30 -10.44
CA VAL A 44 -0.12 7.14 -10.48
C VAL A 44 0.53 7.79 -9.26
N ARG A 45 0.02 8.96 -8.83
CA ARG A 45 0.57 9.71 -7.69
C ARG A 45 0.33 9.03 -6.35
N TRP A 46 -0.85 8.45 -6.17
CA TRP A 46 -1.32 7.97 -4.87
C TRP A 46 -1.48 6.46 -4.79
N GLY A 47 -1.66 5.74 -5.90
CA GLY A 47 -1.96 4.31 -5.86
C GLY A 47 -0.83 3.47 -5.23
N HIS A 48 0.43 3.78 -5.54
CA HIS A 48 1.58 3.11 -4.92
C HIS A 48 1.65 3.38 -3.40
N PRO A 49 1.78 4.63 -2.90
CA PRO A 49 1.85 4.86 -1.45
C PRO A 49 0.58 4.40 -0.72
N LEU A 50 -0.61 4.52 -1.30
CA LEU A 50 -1.87 4.05 -0.71
C LEU A 50 -1.88 2.53 -0.49
N THR A 51 -1.34 1.76 -1.45
CA THR A 51 -1.15 0.31 -1.30
C THR A 51 -0.32 -0.02 -0.05
N TRP A 52 0.79 0.70 0.14
CA TRP A 52 1.68 0.49 1.29
C TRP A 52 1.05 0.89 2.61
N TYR A 53 0.24 1.97 2.66
CA TYR A 53 -0.55 2.30 3.84
C TYR A 53 -1.57 1.21 4.17
N LEU A 54 -2.30 0.70 3.18
CA LEU A 54 -3.29 -0.37 3.38
C LEU A 54 -2.63 -1.68 3.86
N LEU A 55 -1.46 -2.02 3.33
CA LEU A 55 -0.67 -3.15 3.82
C LEU A 55 -0.21 -2.95 5.26
N ALA A 56 0.30 -1.76 5.60
CA ALA A 56 0.70 -1.44 6.97
C ALA A 56 -0.48 -1.59 7.95
N VAL A 57 -1.66 -1.09 7.59
CA VAL A 57 -2.89 -1.25 8.37
C VAL A 57 -3.26 -2.74 8.50
N SER A 58 -3.20 -3.52 7.42
CA SER A 58 -3.45 -4.97 7.48
C SER A 58 -2.51 -5.68 8.47
N PHE A 59 -1.21 -5.36 8.45
CA PHE A 59 -0.25 -5.94 9.37
C PHE A 59 -0.50 -5.51 10.82
N LEU A 60 -0.84 -4.25 11.07
CA LEU A 60 -1.20 -3.77 12.40
C LEU A 60 -2.43 -4.48 12.94
N LEU A 61 -3.50 -4.60 12.14
CA LEU A 61 -4.72 -5.30 12.52
C LEU A 61 -4.45 -6.76 12.93
N ARG A 62 -3.61 -7.48 12.16
CA ARG A 62 -3.19 -8.86 12.48
C ARG A 62 -2.30 -8.94 13.71
N GLY A 63 -1.51 -7.90 13.97
CA GLY A 63 -0.65 -7.81 15.16
C GLY A 63 -1.44 -7.57 16.45
N LEU A 64 -2.59 -6.89 16.36
CA LEU A 64 -3.46 -6.54 17.49
C LEU A 64 -4.31 -7.71 17.97
N SER A 65 -5.04 -8.38 17.07
CA SER A 65 -5.91 -9.49 17.45
C SER A 65 -6.23 -10.43 16.29
N PRO A 66 -6.25 -11.77 16.50
CA PRO A 66 -6.68 -12.72 15.49
C PRO A 66 -8.14 -12.52 15.03
N THR A 67 -9.00 -11.93 15.87
CA THR A 67 -10.40 -11.65 15.51
C THR A 67 -10.53 -10.61 14.40
N LEU A 68 -9.51 -9.76 14.23
CA LEU A 68 -9.46 -8.72 13.19
C LEU A 68 -8.93 -9.24 11.85
N ASN A 69 -8.55 -10.52 11.76
CA ASN A 69 -7.99 -11.10 10.53
C ASN A 69 -8.92 -10.97 9.32
N GLY A 70 -10.25 -11.02 9.52
CA GLY A 70 -11.21 -10.79 8.44
C GLY A 70 -11.11 -9.38 7.86
N ILE A 71 -11.06 -8.36 8.72
CA ILE A 71 -10.86 -6.96 8.31
C ILE A 71 -9.49 -6.79 7.67
N ALA A 72 -8.44 -7.38 8.26
CA ALA A 72 -7.10 -7.32 7.70
C ALA A 72 -6.99 -7.93 6.29
N ASN A 73 -7.73 -9.01 6.01
CA ASN A 73 -7.83 -9.58 4.66
C ASN A 73 -8.51 -8.62 3.69
N LEU A 74 -9.62 -7.99 4.10
CA LEU A 74 -10.31 -6.99 3.28
C LEU A 74 -9.40 -5.79 2.98
N THR A 75 -8.70 -5.26 3.98
CA THR A 75 -7.75 -4.17 3.80
C THR A 75 -6.61 -4.55 2.84
N ALA A 76 -6.06 -5.76 2.98
CA ALA A 76 -5.03 -6.25 2.07
C ALA A 76 -5.54 -6.41 0.63
N MET A 77 -6.78 -6.89 0.46
CA MET A 77 -7.42 -7.00 -0.84
C MET A 77 -7.62 -5.62 -1.49
N THR A 78 -8.12 -4.63 -0.74
CA THR A 78 -8.22 -3.25 -1.22
C THR A 78 -6.85 -2.68 -1.60
N GLY A 79 -5.80 -3.00 -0.82
CA GLY A 79 -4.42 -2.65 -1.17
C GLY A 79 -4.00 -3.26 -2.51
N GLY A 80 -4.25 -4.55 -2.71
CA GLY A 80 -3.97 -5.25 -3.97
C GLY A 80 -4.70 -4.64 -5.17
N LEU A 81 -5.99 -4.31 -5.03
CA LEU A 81 -6.76 -3.65 -6.07
C LEU A 81 -6.21 -2.26 -6.41
N THR A 82 -5.80 -1.50 -5.38
CA THR A 82 -5.18 -0.18 -5.55
C THR A 82 -3.86 -0.29 -6.31
N TYR A 83 -3.05 -1.32 -6.02
CA TYR A 83 -1.80 -1.57 -6.72
C TYR A 83 -2.02 -1.97 -8.18
N LEU A 84 -3.01 -2.82 -8.46
CA LEU A 84 -3.37 -3.18 -9.83
C LEU A 84 -3.80 -1.95 -10.64
N LEU A 85 -4.64 -1.08 -10.05
CA LEU A 85 -5.03 0.17 -10.68
C LEU A 85 -3.80 1.06 -10.98
N PHE A 86 -2.87 1.15 -10.03
CA PHE A 86 -1.60 1.86 -10.22
C PHE A 86 -0.80 1.29 -11.40
N LEU A 87 -0.65 -0.05 -11.49
CA LEU A 87 0.08 -0.70 -12.58
C LEU A 87 -0.58 -0.44 -13.93
N ILE A 88 -1.90 -0.60 -14.02
CA ILE A 88 -2.66 -0.36 -15.26
C ILE A 88 -2.48 1.10 -15.73
N MET A 89 -2.67 2.06 -14.83
CA MET A 89 -2.55 3.49 -15.13
C MET A 89 -1.12 3.93 -15.46
N THR A 90 -0.12 3.19 -14.98
CA THR A 90 1.31 3.46 -15.21
C THR A 90 1.80 2.85 -16.52
N PHE A 91 1.45 1.59 -16.81
CA PHE A 91 2.06 0.80 -17.87
C PHE A 91 1.16 0.54 -19.08
N VAL A 92 -0.16 0.47 -18.88
CA VAL A 92 -1.11 0.10 -19.95
C VAL A 92 -1.73 1.34 -20.57
N VAL A 93 -2.24 2.25 -19.73
CA VAL A 93 -2.90 3.49 -20.18
C VAL A 93 -1.84 4.56 -20.42
N LYS A 94 -1.68 4.98 -21.69
CA LYS A 94 -0.70 5.99 -22.13
C LYS A 94 -1.25 7.40 -22.18
#